data_AF-A0A378KVV9-F1
#
_entry.id   AF-A0A378KVV9-F1
#
_cell.length_a   1.000
_cell.length_b   1.000
_cell.length_c   1.000
_cell.angle_alpha   90.00
_cell.angle_beta   90.00
_cell.angle_gamma   90.00
#
_symmetry.space_group_name_H-M   'P 1'
#
loop_
_entity.id
_entity.type
_entity.pdbx_description
1 polymer ?
#
loop_
_entity_poly.entity_id
_entity_poly.type
_entity_poly.pdbx_seq_one_letter_code
_entity_poly.pdbx_strand_id
1 'polypeptide(L)'
;MPLKDGKKRLVILDNLDLFVEKLLTRVAEESEQARADLIEICETAKKKYNQPIQSWFFGFIYQYSRVRGSEVDLAIKSMEEFHDTCTRLQEIKLLVSKGKWNVGSYNYYLFDGLIGSVPGYEPLTDKNRDAVIERVSELILERIDSFIAQYIANRKLIEAKERELKQAQKSIQQTVDNVLIAKNMEIASSSAQSSTDKIQFSLSRQKDLWKLHWVDVLGKAYSIEPGEELIKILLNQQSGDLDSVHPMTMKRLKKECVKARDMFLDRVQILVNPKDPRTNKEMSNEELVNKGNLTTFVLRGEPENYSLCWINSLGTDKSISLDKYPQMLTWLDSQQSLTEEHIYKLRSYLMYVDTSKSIGMDEFKTQLKNCLEKRPPPPPPKDLDEPTTVKKLDLSLFADLEACLKKERKVPAVQSQRAQEEENTSKLPLPGKLNMKLFSTVVSKFGGEQDIKLDEDSPAQMSTPGS
;
A
#
# COMPACT_ATOMS: atom_id res chain seq x y z
N MET A 1 29.63 -24.86 -12.28
CA MET A 1 30.11 -23.51 -12.66
C MET A 1 31.05 -22.97 -11.58
N PRO A 2 32.20 -22.38 -11.91
CA PRO A 2 33.03 -21.71 -10.92
C PRO A 2 32.44 -20.32 -10.59
N LEU A 3 32.31 -20.01 -9.31
CA LEU A 3 31.98 -18.66 -8.84
C LEU A 3 33.17 -17.73 -9.14
N LYS A 4 32.90 -16.61 -9.79
CA LYS A 4 33.76 -15.42 -9.73
C LYS A 4 33.65 -14.88 -8.30
N ASP A 5 34.78 -14.53 -7.70
CA ASP A 5 34.99 -14.01 -6.35
C ASP A 5 35.46 -15.06 -5.34
N GLY A 6 36.60 -14.76 -4.70
CA GLY A 6 37.34 -15.59 -3.74
C GLY A 6 36.63 -15.87 -2.41
N LYS A 7 35.30 -16.02 -2.41
CA LYS A 7 34.52 -16.49 -1.26
C LYS A 7 34.79 -17.98 -1.06
N LYS A 8 35.24 -18.34 0.14
CA LYS A 8 35.39 -19.75 0.55
C LYS A 8 34.04 -20.45 0.41
N ARG A 9 34.04 -21.63 -0.22
CA ARG A 9 32.84 -22.47 -0.33
C ARG A 9 32.48 -23.00 1.06
N LEU A 10 31.19 -23.11 1.33
CA LEU A 10 30.70 -23.63 2.60
C LEU A 10 30.75 -25.17 2.60
N VAL A 11 31.09 -25.75 3.74
CA VAL A 11 30.98 -27.19 3.98
C VAL A 11 29.52 -27.52 4.25
N ILE A 12 28.98 -28.52 3.54
CA ILE A 12 27.55 -28.88 3.60
C ILE A 12 27.17 -29.37 5.00
N LEU A 13 28.00 -30.24 5.61
CA LEU A 13 27.73 -30.81 6.94
C LEU A 13 27.66 -29.75 8.03
N ASP A 14 28.43 -28.67 7.91
CA ASP A 14 28.47 -27.58 8.88
C ASP A 14 27.28 -26.59 8.71
N ASN A 15 26.54 -26.69 7.60
CA ASN A 15 25.47 -25.76 7.22
C ASN A 15 24.23 -26.50 6.71
N LEU A 16 23.95 -27.68 7.28
CA LEU A 16 23.00 -28.66 6.76
C LEU A 16 21.57 -28.10 6.63
N ASP A 17 21.11 -27.35 7.62
CA ASP A 17 19.77 -26.75 7.64
C ASP A 17 19.56 -25.73 6.50
N LEU A 18 20.48 -24.77 6.39
CA LEU A 18 20.46 -23.75 5.35
C LEU A 18 20.62 -24.37 3.96
N PHE A 19 21.42 -25.44 3.86
CA PHE A 19 21.61 -26.19 2.62
C PHE A 19 20.30 -26.85 2.17
N VAL A 20 19.58 -27.53 3.07
CA VAL A 20 18.30 -28.20 2.78
C VAL A 20 17.24 -27.18 2.34
N GLU A 21 17.17 -26.01 2.97
CA GLU A 21 16.26 -24.95 2.55
C GLU A 21 16.57 -24.46 1.12
N LYS A 22 17.85 -24.25 0.80
CA LYS A 22 18.26 -23.86 -0.57
C LYS A 22 17.96 -24.95 -1.58
N LEU A 23 18.13 -26.22 -1.21
CA LEU A 23 17.83 -27.37 -2.05
C LEU A 23 16.34 -27.46 -2.37
N LEU A 24 15.48 -27.35 -1.35
CA LEU A 24 14.02 -27.30 -1.53
C LEU A 24 13.58 -26.07 -2.35
N THR A 25 14.21 -24.91 -2.12
CA THR A 25 13.96 -23.69 -2.90
C THR A 25 14.34 -23.89 -4.38
N ARG A 26 15.45 -24.58 -4.65
CA ARG A 26 15.90 -24.89 -6.01
C ARG A 26 14.93 -25.83 -6.74
N VAL A 27 14.41 -26.85 -6.04
CA VAL A 27 13.34 -27.71 -6.55
C VAL A 27 12.06 -26.92 -6.81
N ALA A 28 11.78 -25.94 -5.94
CA ALA A 28 10.58 -25.12 -6.02
C ALA A 28 10.65 -23.95 -7.02
N GLU A 29 11.79 -23.76 -7.69
CA GLU A 29 12.00 -22.60 -8.54
C GLU A 29 11.13 -22.66 -9.80
N GLU A 30 10.34 -21.61 -10.03
CA GLU A 30 9.31 -21.54 -11.08
C GLU A 30 9.85 -21.27 -12.49
N SER A 31 11.16 -21.03 -12.64
CA SER A 31 11.75 -20.73 -13.95
C SER A 31 11.76 -21.97 -14.85
N GLU A 32 11.52 -21.77 -16.15
CA GLU A 32 11.56 -22.87 -17.14
C GLU A 32 12.92 -23.57 -17.17
N GLN A 33 14.00 -22.79 -17.00
CA GLN A 33 15.36 -23.30 -16.92
C GLN A 33 15.56 -24.19 -15.68
N ALA A 34 15.13 -23.75 -14.50
CA ALA A 34 15.24 -24.56 -13.28
C ALA A 34 14.49 -25.90 -13.39
N ARG A 35 13.31 -25.88 -14.05
CA ARG A 35 12.55 -27.09 -14.31
C ARG A 35 13.29 -28.03 -15.26
N ALA A 36 13.84 -27.52 -16.36
CA ALA A 36 14.61 -28.33 -17.30
C ALA A 36 15.83 -28.96 -16.61
N ASP A 37 16.54 -28.19 -15.79
CA ASP A 37 17.69 -28.68 -15.01
C ASP A 37 17.27 -29.79 -14.04
N LEU A 38 16.13 -29.66 -13.34
CA LEU A 38 15.61 -30.67 -12.43
C LEU A 38 15.26 -31.98 -13.16
N ILE A 39 14.60 -31.87 -14.32
CA ILE A 39 14.26 -33.02 -15.17
C ILE A 39 15.53 -33.71 -15.66
N GLU A 40 16.54 -32.94 -16.11
CA GLU A 40 17.83 -33.48 -16.54
C GLU A 40 18.54 -34.25 -15.41
N ILE A 41 18.50 -33.74 -14.17
CA ILE A 41 19.03 -34.42 -13.00
C ILE A 41 18.30 -35.75 -12.76
N CYS A 42 16.96 -35.77 -12.86
CA CYS A 42 16.15 -36.98 -12.71
C CYS A 42 16.46 -38.03 -13.79
N GLU A 43 16.58 -37.60 -15.06
CA GLU A 43 16.95 -38.46 -16.19
C GLU A 43 18.39 -38.99 -16.08
N THR A 44 19.32 -38.17 -15.61
CA THR A 44 20.70 -38.57 -15.37
C THR A 44 20.80 -39.61 -14.26
N ALA A 45 20.05 -39.42 -13.16
CA ALA A 45 19.96 -40.39 -12.08
C ALA A 45 19.35 -41.72 -12.55
N LYS A 46 18.31 -41.67 -13.38
CA LYS A 46 17.67 -42.83 -14.01
C LYS A 46 18.65 -43.59 -14.91
N LYS A 47 19.40 -42.88 -15.77
CA LYS A 47 20.43 -43.49 -16.63
C LYS A 47 21.49 -44.22 -15.80
N LYS A 48 22.03 -43.58 -14.76
CA LYS A 48 23.03 -44.19 -13.85
C LYS A 48 22.46 -45.42 -13.11
N TYR A 49 21.22 -45.34 -12.64
CA TYR A 49 20.53 -46.43 -11.96
C TYR A 49 20.35 -47.67 -12.86
N ASN A 50 20.09 -47.45 -14.15
CA ASN A 50 19.86 -48.50 -15.15
C ASN A 50 21.13 -49.00 -15.85
N GLN A 51 22.32 -48.45 -15.56
CA GLN A 51 23.57 -48.90 -16.19
C GLN A 51 23.86 -50.38 -15.83
N PRO A 52 24.10 -51.25 -16.83
CA PRO A 52 24.38 -52.66 -16.57
C PRO A 52 25.75 -52.82 -15.90
N ILE A 53 25.80 -53.71 -14.90
CA ILE A 53 27.09 -54.16 -14.34
C ILE A 53 27.79 -55.01 -15.41
N GLN A 54 29.09 -54.80 -15.62
CA GLN A 54 29.89 -55.45 -16.68
C GLN A 54 29.95 -56.99 -16.61
N SER A 55 29.39 -57.62 -15.58
CA SER A 55 29.36 -59.08 -15.45
C SER A 55 28.06 -59.64 -16.05
N TRP A 56 28.19 -60.56 -17.02
CA TRP A 56 27.05 -61.17 -17.74
C TRP A 56 26.04 -61.87 -16.82
N PHE A 57 26.52 -62.61 -15.80
CA PHE A 57 25.66 -63.35 -14.87
C PHE A 57 24.97 -62.42 -13.86
N PHE A 58 25.71 -61.45 -13.32
CA PHE A 58 25.12 -60.45 -12.43
C PHE A 58 24.20 -59.49 -13.20
N GLY A 59 24.47 -59.19 -14.47
CA GLY A 59 23.65 -58.31 -15.31
C GLY A 59 22.20 -58.78 -15.47
N PHE A 60 21.99 -60.10 -15.61
CA PHE A 60 20.65 -60.68 -15.70
C PHE A 60 19.86 -60.55 -14.39
N ILE A 61 20.48 -60.91 -13.25
CA ILE A 61 19.86 -60.76 -11.92
C ILE A 61 19.66 -59.27 -11.58
N TYR A 62 20.60 -58.44 -11.99
CA TYR A 62 20.61 -57.00 -11.77
C TYR A 62 19.46 -56.30 -12.50
N GLN A 63 19.15 -56.69 -13.73
CA GLN A 63 18.02 -56.13 -14.49
C GLN A 63 16.66 -56.47 -13.86
N TYR A 64 16.49 -57.69 -13.32
CA TYR A 64 15.26 -58.09 -12.62
C TYR A 64 15.08 -57.44 -11.23
N SER A 65 16.16 -57.01 -10.59
CA SER A 65 16.12 -56.38 -9.25
C SER A 65 15.67 -54.91 -9.26
N ARG A 66 15.56 -54.28 -10.43
CA ARG A 66 15.29 -52.84 -10.60
C ARG A 66 13.81 -52.57 -10.88
N VAL A 67 13.00 -52.48 -9.83
CA VAL A 67 11.52 -52.38 -9.93
C VAL A 67 11.00 -50.92 -10.09
N ARG A 68 11.84 -49.90 -9.85
CA ARG A 68 11.42 -48.50 -9.76
C ARG A 68 11.37 -47.69 -11.06
N GLY A 69 11.68 -48.30 -12.20
CA GLY A 69 11.75 -47.58 -13.49
C GLY A 69 10.44 -46.86 -13.84
N SER A 70 9.31 -47.55 -13.71
CA SER A 70 7.99 -47.00 -14.04
C SER A 70 7.55 -45.85 -13.13
N GLU A 71 7.90 -45.88 -11.84
CA GLU A 71 7.59 -44.79 -10.90
C GLU A 71 8.37 -43.52 -11.23
N VAL A 72 9.65 -43.68 -11.57
CA VAL A 72 10.52 -42.57 -11.98
C VAL A 72 10.04 -41.97 -13.30
N ASP A 73 9.63 -42.79 -14.25
CA ASP A 73 9.09 -42.33 -15.54
C ASP A 73 7.80 -41.54 -15.36
N LEU A 74 6.91 -42.01 -14.47
CA LEU A 74 5.68 -41.30 -14.15
C LEU A 74 5.97 -39.93 -13.52
N ALA A 75 6.90 -39.87 -12.58
CA ALA A 75 7.27 -38.63 -11.90
C ALA A 75 7.91 -37.61 -12.87
N ILE A 76 8.81 -38.06 -13.75
CA ILE A 76 9.42 -37.20 -14.78
C ILE A 76 8.34 -36.65 -15.72
N LYS A 77 7.44 -37.52 -16.21
CA LYS A 77 6.34 -37.12 -17.08
C LYS A 77 5.39 -36.13 -16.39
N SER A 78 5.07 -36.36 -15.11
CA SER A 78 4.25 -35.47 -14.29
C SER A 78 4.89 -34.08 -14.17
N MET A 79 6.21 -34.01 -13.94
CA MET A 79 6.96 -32.74 -13.88
C MET A 79 7.09 -32.03 -15.25
N GLU A 80 7.02 -32.76 -16.36
CA GLU A 80 6.97 -32.21 -17.72
C GLU A 80 5.58 -31.65 -18.06
N GLU A 81 4.53 -32.42 -17.75
CA GLU A 81 3.13 -32.11 -18.08
C GLU A 81 2.56 -30.99 -17.19
N PHE A 82 2.88 -31.01 -15.90
CA PHE A 82 2.41 -30.02 -14.93
C PHE A 82 3.51 -29.01 -14.61
N HIS A 83 3.28 -27.76 -15.05
CA HIS A 83 4.21 -26.65 -14.87
C HIS A 83 4.20 -26.08 -13.44
N ASP A 84 3.41 -26.63 -12.52
CA ASP A 84 3.25 -26.09 -11.19
C ASP A 84 4.30 -26.62 -10.19
N THR A 85 4.76 -25.73 -9.32
CA THR A 85 5.76 -26.02 -8.30
C THR A 85 5.31 -27.03 -7.25
N CYS A 86 4.01 -27.06 -6.92
CA CYS A 86 3.50 -27.97 -5.91
C CYS A 86 3.59 -29.42 -6.38
N THR A 87 3.20 -29.70 -7.63
CA THR A 87 3.32 -31.01 -8.25
C THR A 87 4.77 -31.47 -8.26
N ARG A 88 5.72 -30.62 -8.65
CA ARG A 88 7.15 -30.97 -8.61
C ARG A 88 7.65 -31.33 -7.20
N LEU A 89 7.29 -30.55 -6.19
CA LEU A 89 7.65 -30.84 -4.79
C LEU A 89 6.99 -32.14 -4.30
N GLN A 90 5.77 -32.44 -4.71
CA GLN A 90 5.07 -33.69 -4.39
C GLN A 90 5.70 -34.89 -5.08
N GLU A 91 6.06 -34.78 -6.36
CA GLU A 91 6.76 -35.83 -7.10
C GLU A 91 8.14 -36.11 -6.48
N ILE A 92 8.90 -35.08 -6.14
CA ILE A 92 10.17 -35.24 -5.43
C ILE A 92 9.94 -35.91 -4.07
N LYS A 93 8.94 -35.48 -3.28
CA LYS A 93 8.58 -36.17 -2.02
C LYS A 93 8.30 -37.66 -2.25
N LEU A 94 7.54 -38.01 -3.28
CA LEU A 94 7.20 -39.40 -3.60
C LEU A 94 8.45 -40.21 -3.99
N LEU A 95 9.33 -39.63 -4.82
CA LEU A 95 10.57 -40.27 -5.23
C LEU A 95 11.52 -40.53 -4.05
N VAL A 96 11.67 -39.53 -3.18
CA VAL A 96 12.51 -39.54 -1.97
C VAL A 96 11.97 -40.54 -0.93
N SER A 97 10.66 -40.58 -0.72
CA SER A 97 10.04 -41.43 0.31
C SER A 97 9.98 -42.91 -0.04
N LYS A 98 9.93 -43.27 -1.33
CA LYS A 98 9.75 -44.65 -1.79
C LYS A 98 11.06 -45.29 -2.30
N GLY A 99 12.17 -45.18 -1.60
CA GLY A 99 13.45 -45.70 -2.11
C GLY A 99 14.46 -46.13 -1.07
N LYS A 100 15.45 -46.91 -1.52
CA LYS A 100 16.67 -47.18 -0.73
C LYS A 100 17.67 -46.04 -0.93
N TRP A 101 18.54 -45.83 0.06
CA TRP A 101 19.53 -44.74 0.08
C TRP A 101 20.97 -45.21 -0.09
N ASN A 102 21.16 -46.51 -0.28
CA ASN A 102 22.48 -47.10 -0.46
C ASN A 102 23.08 -46.75 -1.83
N VAL A 103 24.41 -46.78 -1.90
CA VAL A 103 25.18 -46.58 -3.14
C VAL A 103 24.62 -47.47 -4.25
N GLY A 104 24.33 -46.86 -5.40
CA GLY A 104 23.72 -47.53 -6.54
C GLY A 104 22.19 -47.52 -6.56
N SER A 105 21.51 -46.91 -5.59
CA SER A 105 20.07 -46.66 -5.67
C SER A 105 19.75 -45.43 -6.53
N TYR A 106 18.50 -45.31 -6.96
CA TYR A 106 18.04 -44.13 -7.70
C TYR A 106 18.12 -42.86 -6.83
N ASN A 107 17.64 -42.94 -5.59
CA ASN A 107 17.64 -41.79 -4.66
C ASN A 107 19.05 -41.28 -4.38
N TYR A 108 20.02 -42.19 -4.28
CA TYR A 108 21.43 -41.84 -4.11
C TYR A 108 21.94 -41.00 -5.29
N TYR A 109 21.69 -41.43 -6.53
CA TYR A 109 22.11 -40.67 -7.72
C TYR A 109 21.32 -39.38 -7.92
N LEU A 110 20.03 -39.37 -7.56
CA LEU A 110 19.19 -38.19 -7.60
C LEU A 110 19.74 -37.12 -6.65
N PHE A 111 20.06 -37.48 -5.41
CA PHE A 111 20.57 -36.54 -4.41
C PHE A 111 21.99 -36.08 -4.71
N ASP A 112 22.86 -36.94 -5.24
CA ASP A 112 24.18 -36.54 -5.72
C ASP A 112 24.08 -35.43 -6.79
N GLY A 113 23.15 -35.58 -7.75
CA GLY A 113 22.88 -34.55 -8.77
C GLY A 113 22.25 -33.27 -8.21
N LEU A 114 21.23 -33.41 -7.35
CA LEU A 114 20.54 -32.28 -6.72
C LEU A 114 21.49 -31.47 -5.83
N ILE A 115 22.31 -32.12 -5.02
CA ILE A 115 23.32 -31.46 -4.17
C ILE A 115 24.32 -30.69 -5.03
N GLY A 116 24.81 -31.32 -6.11
CA GLY A 116 25.73 -30.68 -7.06
C GLY A 116 25.14 -29.46 -7.78
N SER A 117 23.81 -29.32 -7.81
CA SER A 117 23.12 -28.18 -8.43
C SER A 117 23.06 -26.93 -7.54
N VAL A 118 23.34 -27.05 -6.24
CA VAL A 118 23.28 -25.92 -5.30
C VAL A 118 24.60 -25.14 -5.32
N PRO A 119 24.61 -23.87 -5.74
CA PRO A 119 25.83 -23.07 -5.79
C PRO A 119 26.31 -22.66 -4.39
N GLY A 120 27.62 -22.47 -4.26
CA GLY A 120 28.25 -21.92 -3.04
C GLY A 120 28.74 -22.94 -2.01
N TYR A 121 28.58 -24.23 -2.28
CA TYR A 121 29.05 -25.30 -1.40
C TYR A 121 30.20 -26.10 -2.02
N GLU A 122 30.98 -26.76 -1.17
CA GLU A 122 32.04 -27.67 -1.59
C GLU A 122 31.45 -28.90 -2.29
N PRO A 123 32.09 -29.39 -3.36
CA PRO A 123 31.63 -30.59 -4.06
C PRO A 123 31.77 -31.82 -3.16
N LEU A 124 30.87 -32.79 -3.34
CA LEU A 124 30.94 -34.07 -2.64
C LEU A 124 32.20 -34.84 -3.02
N THR A 125 32.95 -35.27 -2.01
CA THR A 125 34.10 -36.17 -2.15
C THR A 125 33.66 -37.60 -1.82
N ASP A 126 34.37 -38.60 -2.32
CA ASP A 126 34.02 -40.01 -2.06
C ASP A 126 34.04 -40.37 -0.56
N LYS A 127 34.74 -39.59 0.27
CA LYS A 127 34.81 -39.80 1.73
C LYS A 127 33.60 -39.24 2.50
N ASN A 128 32.91 -38.22 1.97
CA ASN A 128 31.80 -37.55 2.67
C ASN A 128 30.46 -37.66 1.92
N ARG A 129 30.44 -38.17 0.69
CA ARG A 129 29.24 -38.30 -0.15
C ARG A 129 28.11 -39.06 0.56
N ASP A 130 28.41 -40.25 1.09
CA ASP A 130 27.41 -41.09 1.76
C ASP A 130 26.81 -40.39 3.00
N ALA A 131 27.68 -39.87 3.87
CA ALA A 131 27.27 -39.18 5.10
C ALA A 131 26.45 -37.91 4.82
N VAL A 132 26.79 -37.16 3.77
CA VAL A 132 26.02 -35.96 3.38
C VAL A 132 24.66 -36.36 2.80
N ILE A 133 24.61 -37.33 1.89
CA ILE A 133 23.35 -37.78 1.26
C ILE A 133 22.38 -38.32 2.33
N GLU A 134 22.87 -39.13 3.26
CA GLU A 134 22.08 -39.66 4.36
C GLU A 134 21.46 -38.52 5.19
N ARG A 135 22.28 -37.60 5.69
CA ARG A 135 21.81 -36.48 6.54
C ARG A 135 20.88 -35.50 5.80
N VAL A 136 21.18 -35.18 4.54
CA VAL A 136 20.32 -34.32 3.72
C VAL A 136 18.98 -35.01 3.42
N SER A 137 18.98 -36.33 3.24
CA SER A 137 17.75 -37.08 2.98
C SER A 137 16.78 -37.09 4.16
N GLU A 138 17.30 -37.27 5.38
CA GLU A 138 16.53 -37.22 6.62
C GLU A 138 15.86 -35.84 6.78
N LEU A 139 16.64 -34.77 6.65
CA LEU A 139 16.12 -33.41 6.81
C LEU A 139 15.14 -33.01 5.70
N ILE A 140 15.34 -33.48 4.45
CA ILE A 140 14.35 -33.24 3.39
C ILE A 140 13.03 -33.91 3.75
N LEU A 141 13.05 -35.18 4.17
CA LEU A 141 11.83 -35.91 4.52
C LEU A 141 11.09 -35.25 5.70
N GLU A 142 11.83 -34.72 6.67
CA GLU A 142 11.25 -33.99 7.80
C GLU A 142 10.62 -32.64 7.38
N ARG A 143 11.27 -31.91 6.47
CA ARG A 143 10.89 -30.51 6.17
C ARG A 143 9.99 -30.33 4.96
N ILE A 144 9.99 -31.25 3.99
CA ILE A 144 9.31 -31.06 2.71
C ILE A 144 7.81 -30.79 2.86
N ASP A 145 7.14 -31.39 3.84
CA ASP A 145 5.72 -31.16 4.10
C ASP A 145 5.44 -29.77 4.64
N SER A 146 6.26 -29.32 5.59
CA SER A 146 6.18 -27.97 6.13
C SER A 146 6.47 -26.92 5.04
N PHE A 147 7.43 -27.21 4.16
CA PHE A 147 7.80 -26.34 3.05
C PHE A 147 6.67 -26.24 2.02
N ILE A 148 6.06 -27.36 1.62
CA ILE A 148 4.90 -27.38 0.71
C ILE A 148 3.74 -26.57 1.31
N ALA A 149 3.43 -26.77 2.59
CA ALA A 149 2.36 -26.04 3.27
C ALA A 149 2.62 -24.52 3.30
N GLN A 150 3.85 -24.11 3.63
CA GLN A 150 4.26 -22.71 3.62
C GLN A 150 4.19 -22.09 2.22
N TYR A 151 4.67 -22.82 1.20
CA TYR A 151 4.62 -22.36 -0.19
C TYR A 151 3.17 -22.13 -0.65
N ILE A 152 2.26 -23.07 -0.37
CA ILE A 152 0.82 -22.93 -0.72
C ILE A 152 0.20 -21.73 0.00
N ALA A 153 0.49 -21.54 1.30
CA ALA A 153 -0.05 -20.42 2.07
C ALA A 153 0.45 -19.07 1.53
N ASN A 154 1.75 -18.97 1.23
CA ASN A 154 2.35 -17.76 0.67
C ASN A 154 1.78 -17.44 -0.71
N ARG A 155 1.58 -18.44 -1.57
CA ARG A 155 0.97 -18.25 -2.88
C ARG A 155 -0.46 -17.72 -2.78
N LYS A 156 -1.29 -18.28 -1.89
CA LYS A 156 -2.65 -17.77 -1.62
C LYS A 156 -2.64 -16.32 -1.14
N LEU A 157 -1.69 -15.95 -0.28
CA LEU A 157 -1.53 -14.59 0.22
C LEU A 157 -1.15 -13.62 -0.91
N ILE A 158 -0.22 -14.01 -1.78
CA ILE A 158 0.18 -13.21 -2.95
C ILE A 158 -1.01 -13.02 -3.89
N GLU A 159 -1.72 -14.11 -4.23
CA GLU A 159 -2.91 -14.06 -5.10
C GLU A 159 -4.06 -13.22 -4.49
N ALA A 160 -4.21 -13.20 -3.16
CA ALA A 160 -5.18 -12.32 -2.49
C ALA A 160 -4.78 -10.85 -2.64
N LYS A 161 -3.52 -10.50 -2.35
CA LYS A 161 -3.00 -9.14 -2.49
C LYS A 161 -3.06 -8.63 -3.93
N GLU A 162 -2.77 -9.49 -4.91
CA GLU A 162 -2.89 -9.13 -6.33
C GLU A 162 -4.33 -8.84 -6.73
N ARG A 163 -5.30 -9.60 -6.20
CA ARG A 163 -6.72 -9.34 -6.42
C ARG A 163 -7.16 -8.02 -5.81
N GLU A 164 -6.76 -7.75 -4.56
CA GLU A 164 -7.03 -6.47 -3.89
C GLU A 164 -6.43 -5.30 -4.68
N LEU A 165 -5.18 -5.43 -5.15
CA LEU A 165 -4.52 -4.39 -5.95
C LEU A 165 -5.25 -4.16 -7.27
N LYS A 166 -5.66 -5.22 -7.98
CA LYS A 166 -6.45 -5.12 -9.22
C LYS A 166 -7.81 -4.46 -8.97
N GLN A 167 -8.48 -4.79 -7.87
CA GLN A 167 -9.75 -4.15 -7.49
C GLN A 167 -9.55 -2.66 -7.16
N ALA A 168 -8.53 -2.32 -6.39
CA ALA A 168 -8.18 -0.93 -6.09
C ALA A 168 -7.84 -0.15 -7.35
N GLN A 169 -7.07 -0.73 -8.29
CA GLN A 169 -6.79 -0.12 -9.58
C GLN A 169 -8.06 0.12 -10.40
N LYS A 170 -8.99 -0.84 -10.42
CA LYS A 170 -10.27 -0.71 -11.13
C LYS A 170 -11.14 0.39 -10.53
N SER A 171 -11.23 0.47 -9.19
CA SER A 171 -11.94 1.53 -8.47
C SER A 171 -11.34 2.92 -8.76
N ILE A 172 -10.00 3.04 -8.72
CA ILE A 172 -9.31 4.28 -9.06
C ILE A 172 -9.59 4.67 -10.52
N GLN A 173 -9.53 3.71 -11.45
CA GLN A 173 -9.79 3.97 -12.86
C GLN A 173 -11.24 4.44 -13.09
N GLN A 174 -12.22 3.82 -12.44
CA GLN A 174 -13.63 4.25 -12.48
C GLN A 174 -13.79 5.69 -11.94
N THR A 175 -13.14 6.00 -10.81
CA THR A 175 -13.18 7.35 -10.23
C THR A 175 -12.60 8.38 -11.19
N VAL A 176 -11.47 8.09 -11.83
CA VAL A 176 -10.83 8.99 -12.80
C VAL A 176 -11.67 9.14 -14.08
N ASP A 177 -12.33 8.08 -14.55
CA ASP A 177 -13.15 8.12 -15.76
C ASP A 177 -14.44 8.93 -15.54
N ASN A 178 -14.96 8.97 -14.30
CA ASN A 178 -16.11 9.79 -13.90
C ASN A 178 -15.78 11.28 -13.72
N VAL A 179 -14.50 11.67 -13.84
CA VAL A 179 -14.07 13.07 -13.70
C VAL A 179 -13.95 13.74 -15.06
N LEU A 180 -14.57 14.90 -15.19
CA LEU A 180 -14.48 15.78 -16.35
C LEU A 180 -13.84 17.11 -15.93
N ILE A 181 -12.90 17.60 -16.74
CA ILE A 181 -12.19 18.86 -16.53
C ILE A 181 -12.45 19.74 -17.75
N ALA A 182 -13.09 20.89 -17.53
CA ALA A 182 -13.35 21.88 -18.56
C ALA A 182 -12.42 23.10 -18.44
N LYS A 183 -12.20 23.79 -19.56
CA LYS A 183 -11.34 24.97 -19.65
C LYS A 183 -11.90 26.23 -18.98
N ASN A 184 -13.21 26.30 -18.83
CA ASN A 184 -13.90 27.45 -18.23
C ASN A 184 -15.06 26.98 -17.34
N MET A 185 -15.57 27.91 -16.55
CA MET A 185 -16.62 27.62 -15.57
C MET A 185 -17.96 27.36 -16.25
N GLU A 186 -18.26 28.07 -17.33
CA GLU A 186 -19.52 27.97 -18.08
C GLU A 186 -19.74 26.58 -18.68
N ILE A 187 -18.70 26.00 -19.30
CA ILE A 187 -18.77 24.64 -19.86
C ILE A 187 -18.89 23.62 -18.72
N ALA A 188 -18.14 23.79 -17.62
CA ALA A 188 -18.25 22.90 -16.46
C ALA A 188 -19.66 22.92 -15.85
N SER A 189 -20.25 24.10 -15.66
CA SER A 189 -21.62 24.25 -15.14
C SER A 189 -22.67 23.66 -16.08
N SER A 190 -22.55 23.90 -17.39
CA SER A 190 -23.47 23.32 -18.38
C SER A 190 -23.35 21.78 -18.44
N SER A 191 -22.13 21.26 -18.31
CA SER A 191 -21.90 19.81 -18.26
C SER A 191 -22.40 19.18 -16.97
N ALA A 192 -22.33 19.87 -15.83
CA ALA A 192 -22.85 19.39 -14.54
C ALA A 192 -24.37 19.21 -14.57
N GLN A 193 -25.09 20.11 -15.25
CA GLN A 193 -26.55 20.02 -15.39
C GLN A 193 -26.99 18.85 -16.29
N SER A 194 -26.17 18.48 -17.28
CA SER A 194 -26.47 17.39 -18.22
C SER A 194 -25.95 16.02 -17.77
N SER A 195 -24.96 15.97 -16.88
CA SER A 195 -24.37 14.72 -16.36
C SER A 195 -24.21 14.78 -14.84
N THR A 196 -25.28 14.43 -14.12
CA THR A 196 -25.34 14.43 -12.65
C THR A 196 -24.56 13.29 -12.00
N ASP A 197 -24.11 12.32 -12.80
CA ASP A 197 -23.31 11.16 -12.43
C ASP A 197 -21.80 11.43 -12.43
N LYS A 198 -21.36 12.53 -13.05
CA LYS A 198 -19.94 12.86 -13.23
C LYS A 198 -19.47 14.00 -12.33
N ILE A 199 -18.19 13.94 -11.96
CA ILE A 199 -17.54 14.99 -11.15
C ILE A 199 -16.97 16.03 -12.11
N GLN A 200 -17.43 17.26 -11.99
CA GLN A 200 -17.09 18.34 -12.90
C GLN A 200 -16.12 19.32 -12.26
N PHE A 201 -14.98 19.55 -12.92
CA PHE A 201 -14.04 20.60 -12.55
C PHE A 201 -13.90 21.61 -13.68
N SER A 202 -13.65 22.85 -13.30
CA SER A 202 -13.15 23.87 -14.21
C SER A 202 -11.73 24.23 -13.80
N LEU A 203 -10.82 24.21 -14.77
CA LEU A 203 -9.47 24.67 -14.59
C LEU A 203 -9.22 25.81 -15.58
N SER A 204 -9.00 27.02 -15.05
CA SER A 204 -8.78 28.21 -15.86
C SER A 204 -7.53 28.95 -15.42
N ARG A 205 -6.82 29.56 -16.37
CA ARG A 205 -5.63 30.37 -16.10
C ARG A 205 -6.02 31.85 -16.10
N GLN A 206 -5.91 32.50 -14.95
CA GLN A 206 -6.20 33.93 -14.78
C GLN A 206 -4.96 34.65 -14.25
N LYS A 207 -4.46 35.64 -14.99
CA LYS A 207 -3.26 36.43 -14.60
C LYS A 207 -2.06 35.52 -14.26
N ASP A 208 -1.81 34.51 -15.09
CA ASP A 208 -0.78 33.48 -14.91
C ASP A 208 -0.93 32.56 -13.69
N LEU A 209 -2.05 32.64 -12.97
CA LEU A 209 -2.36 31.73 -11.88
C LEU A 209 -3.45 30.75 -12.32
N TRP A 210 -3.20 29.46 -12.07
CA TRP A 210 -4.19 28.41 -12.25
C TRP A 210 -5.23 28.48 -11.14
N LYS A 211 -6.50 28.52 -11.53
CA LYS A 211 -7.65 28.46 -10.63
C LYS A 211 -8.42 27.18 -10.87
N LEU A 212 -8.57 26.39 -9.80
CA LEU A 212 -9.40 25.21 -9.77
C LEU A 212 -10.77 25.55 -9.19
N HIS A 213 -11.82 25.23 -9.93
CA HIS A 213 -13.18 25.26 -9.44
C HIS A 213 -13.77 23.87 -9.52
N TRP A 214 -14.46 23.45 -8.46
CA TRP A 214 -15.32 22.26 -8.49
C TRP A 214 -16.75 22.72 -8.68
N VAL A 215 -17.46 22.07 -9.61
CA VAL A 215 -18.88 22.32 -9.84
C VAL A 215 -19.68 21.18 -9.22
N ASP A 216 -20.60 21.55 -8.35
CA ASP A 216 -21.47 20.63 -7.65
C ASP A 216 -22.65 20.15 -8.52
N VAL A 217 -23.47 19.25 -7.95
CA VAL A 217 -24.65 18.70 -8.61
C VAL A 217 -25.75 19.74 -8.89
N LEU A 218 -25.71 20.92 -8.25
CA LEU A 218 -26.63 22.02 -8.51
C LEU A 218 -26.07 23.02 -9.54
N GLY A 219 -24.86 22.78 -10.06
CA GLY A 219 -24.18 23.65 -11.02
C GLY A 219 -23.49 24.86 -10.40
N LYS A 220 -23.41 24.94 -9.07
CA LYS A 220 -22.70 26.00 -8.36
C LYS A 220 -21.22 25.65 -8.25
N ALA A 221 -20.39 26.67 -8.49
CA ALA A 221 -18.94 26.52 -8.55
C ALA A 221 -18.29 26.97 -7.24
N TYR A 222 -17.44 26.11 -6.66
CA TYR A 222 -16.60 26.42 -5.50
C TYR A 222 -15.16 26.57 -5.94
N SER A 223 -14.51 27.66 -5.51
CA SER A 223 -13.06 27.81 -5.68
C SER A 223 -12.34 26.90 -4.70
N ILE A 224 -11.46 26.04 -5.21
CA ILE A 224 -10.66 25.11 -4.41
C ILE A 224 -9.18 25.47 -4.57
N GLU A 225 -8.45 25.42 -3.47
CA GLU A 225 -6.99 25.59 -3.50
C GLU A 225 -6.33 24.34 -4.10
N PRO A 226 -5.55 24.47 -5.18
CA PRO A 226 -4.85 23.33 -5.75
C PRO A 226 -3.75 22.87 -4.80
N GLY A 227 -3.61 21.56 -4.60
CA GLY A 227 -2.50 20.99 -3.84
C GLY A 227 -1.15 21.18 -4.55
N GLU A 228 -0.05 21.01 -3.82
CA GLU A 228 1.31 21.21 -4.35
C GLU A 228 1.60 20.37 -5.60
N GLU A 229 1.17 19.11 -5.61
CA GLU A 229 1.35 18.20 -6.75
C GLU A 229 0.53 18.63 -7.96
N LEU A 230 -0.70 19.11 -7.75
CA LEU A 230 -1.52 19.67 -8.82
C LEU A 230 -0.83 20.90 -9.44
N ILE A 231 -0.27 21.79 -8.61
CA ILE A 231 0.47 22.96 -9.07
C ILE A 231 1.70 22.53 -9.89
N LYS A 232 2.48 21.55 -9.42
CA LYS A 232 3.64 21.02 -10.16
C LYS A 232 3.26 20.47 -11.52
N ILE A 233 2.18 19.67 -11.60
CA ILE A 233 1.67 19.13 -12.87
C ILE A 233 1.30 20.26 -13.82
N LEU A 234 0.63 21.30 -13.32
CA LEU A 234 0.17 22.43 -14.11
C LEU A 234 1.28 23.39 -14.55
N LEU A 235 2.35 23.52 -13.75
CA LEU A 235 3.53 24.32 -14.11
C LEU A 235 4.41 23.61 -15.15
N ASN A 236 4.54 22.29 -15.05
CA ASN A 236 5.29 21.49 -16.02
C ASN A 236 4.60 21.43 -17.39
N GLN A 237 3.31 21.77 -17.45
CA GLN A 237 2.58 21.88 -18.70
C GLN A 237 2.85 23.24 -19.36
N GLN A 238 3.74 23.22 -20.36
CA GLN A 238 4.13 24.43 -21.10
C GLN A 238 2.97 25.01 -21.93
N SER A 239 2.01 24.19 -22.35
CA SER A 239 0.81 24.63 -23.05
C SER A 239 -0.31 24.99 -22.07
N GLY A 240 -0.84 26.21 -22.18
CA GLY A 240 -2.03 26.65 -21.44
C GLY A 240 -3.34 25.98 -21.89
N ASP A 241 -3.27 25.03 -22.82
CA ASP A 241 -4.42 24.35 -23.40
C ASP A 241 -4.59 22.93 -22.84
N LEU A 242 -5.70 22.70 -22.15
CA LEU A 242 -6.10 21.41 -21.58
C LEU A 242 -6.33 20.31 -22.63
N ASP A 243 -6.61 20.67 -23.89
CA ASP A 243 -6.85 19.65 -24.93
C ASP A 243 -5.54 19.05 -25.45
N SER A 244 -4.40 19.70 -25.18
CA SER A 244 -3.07 19.25 -25.57
C SER A 244 -2.37 18.38 -24.52
N VAL A 245 -3.04 18.09 -23.39
CA VAL A 245 -2.47 17.32 -22.29
C VAL A 245 -2.30 15.85 -22.71
N HIS A 246 -1.12 15.28 -22.48
CA HIS A 246 -0.91 13.84 -22.68
C HIS A 246 -1.85 13.00 -21.79
N PRO A 247 -2.48 11.92 -22.27
CA PRO A 247 -3.48 11.16 -21.50
C PRO A 247 -3.01 10.68 -20.13
N MET A 248 -1.73 10.32 -19.97
CA MET A 248 -1.17 9.96 -18.65
C MET A 248 -1.18 11.14 -17.67
N THR A 249 -0.81 12.33 -18.15
CA THR A 249 -0.84 13.57 -17.35
C THR A 249 -2.27 13.96 -17.02
N MET A 250 -3.21 13.77 -17.95
CA MET A 250 -4.65 14.00 -17.70
C MET A 250 -5.20 13.07 -16.61
N LYS A 251 -4.82 11.78 -16.60
CA LYS A 251 -5.20 10.87 -15.50
C LYS A 251 -4.68 11.32 -14.14
N ARG A 252 -3.42 11.77 -14.08
CA ARG A 252 -2.82 12.32 -12.85
C ARG A 252 -3.53 13.61 -12.42
N LEU A 253 -3.82 14.49 -13.36
CA LEU A 253 -4.53 15.75 -13.12
C LEU A 253 -5.92 15.50 -12.51
N LYS A 254 -6.71 14.61 -13.11
CA LYS A 254 -8.03 14.22 -12.59
C LYS A 254 -7.96 13.68 -11.17
N LYS A 255 -6.96 12.84 -10.86
CA LYS A 255 -6.75 12.29 -9.51
C LYS A 255 -6.47 13.39 -8.48
N GLU A 256 -5.58 14.33 -8.80
CA GLU A 256 -5.26 15.42 -7.89
C GLU A 256 -6.41 16.43 -7.74
N CYS A 257 -7.24 16.64 -8.77
CA CYS A 257 -8.47 17.44 -8.65
C CYS A 257 -9.48 16.79 -7.67
N VAL A 258 -9.68 15.48 -7.76
CA VAL A 258 -10.54 14.74 -6.81
C VAL A 258 -10.00 14.86 -5.40
N LYS A 259 -8.68 14.69 -5.20
CA LYS A 259 -8.05 14.86 -3.90
C LYS A 259 -8.27 16.26 -3.33
N ALA A 260 -8.12 17.30 -4.15
CA ALA A 260 -8.37 18.68 -3.73
C ALA A 260 -9.84 18.90 -3.32
N ARG A 261 -10.80 18.31 -4.05
CA ARG A 261 -12.21 18.29 -3.68
C ARG A 261 -12.45 17.57 -2.36
N ASP A 262 -11.85 16.40 -2.17
CA ASP A 262 -12.08 15.59 -0.98
C ASP A 262 -11.53 16.30 0.27
N MET A 263 -10.34 16.89 0.17
CA MET A 263 -9.77 17.74 1.23
C MET A 263 -10.64 18.97 1.54
N PHE A 264 -11.27 19.55 0.51
CA PHE A 264 -12.21 20.65 0.69
C PHE A 264 -13.49 20.19 1.42
N LEU A 265 -14.04 19.03 1.04
CA LEU A 265 -15.22 18.44 1.67
C LEU A 265 -14.95 17.88 3.06
N ASP A 266 -13.72 17.48 3.39
CA ASP A 266 -13.34 17.02 4.73
C ASP A 266 -13.53 18.09 5.81
N ARG A 267 -13.62 19.37 5.42
CA ARG A 267 -14.00 20.48 6.32
C ARG A 267 -15.45 20.35 6.82
N VAL A 268 -16.30 19.61 6.10
CA VAL A 268 -17.67 19.31 6.49
C VAL A 268 -17.66 18.04 7.35
N GLN A 269 -17.71 18.23 8.66
CA GLN A 269 -17.75 17.13 9.61
C GLN A 269 -19.16 16.50 9.64
N ILE A 270 -19.22 15.18 9.50
CA ILE A 270 -20.46 14.41 9.57
C ILE A 270 -20.25 13.13 10.37
N LEU A 271 -21.23 12.79 11.20
CA LEU A 271 -21.36 11.52 11.89
C LEU A 271 -22.64 10.83 11.43
N VAL A 272 -22.50 9.61 10.92
CA VAL A 272 -23.63 8.77 10.49
C VAL A 272 -23.85 7.69 11.55
N ASN A 273 -25.05 7.65 12.12
CA ASN A 273 -25.45 6.69 13.16
C ASN A 273 -24.38 6.50 14.27
N PRO A 274 -23.97 7.58 14.96
CA PRO A 274 -22.89 7.50 15.94
C PRO A 274 -23.27 6.56 17.10
N LYS A 275 -22.40 5.59 17.38
CA LYS A 275 -22.55 4.59 18.45
C LYS A 275 -21.38 4.67 19.43
N ASP A 276 -21.66 4.37 20.69
CA ASP A 276 -20.63 4.24 21.72
C ASP A 276 -19.85 2.92 21.50
N PRO A 277 -18.53 2.96 21.31
CA PRO A 277 -17.72 1.77 21.04
C PRO A 277 -17.75 0.73 22.16
N ARG A 278 -18.11 1.11 23.39
CA ARG A 278 -18.17 0.17 24.53
C ARG A 278 -19.50 -0.54 24.63
N THR A 279 -20.60 0.16 24.36
CA THR A 279 -21.96 -0.34 24.60
C THR A 279 -22.72 -0.68 23.32
N ASN A 280 -22.19 -0.29 22.16
CA ASN A 280 -22.85 -0.35 20.85
C ASN A 280 -24.23 0.35 20.79
N LYS A 281 -24.54 1.18 21.80
CA LYS A 281 -25.76 1.99 21.83
C LYS A 281 -25.54 3.27 21.05
N GLU A 282 -26.61 3.80 20.47
CA GLU A 282 -26.58 5.11 19.84
C GLU A 282 -26.25 6.20 20.85
N MET A 283 -25.28 7.05 20.50
CA MET A 283 -24.90 8.17 21.36
C MET A 283 -25.91 9.30 21.25
N SER A 284 -26.20 9.99 22.35
CA SER A 284 -27.02 11.21 22.32
C SER A 284 -26.21 12.42 21.78
N ASN A 285 -26.90 13.50 21.41
CA ASN A 285 -26.23 14.73 20.97
C ASN A 285 -25.41 15.37 22.11
N GLU A 286 -25.89 15.31 23.35
CA GLU A 286 -25.17 15.79 24.54
C GLU A 286 -23.85 15.02 24.74
N GLU A 287 -23.86 13.70 24.57
CA GLU A 287 -22.64 12.89 24.66
C GLU A 287 -21.64 13.21 23.55
N LEU A 288 -22.12 13.51 22.34
CA LEU A 288 -21.27 13.92 21.22
C LEU A 288 -20.58 15.26 21.50
N VAL A 289 -21.32 16.22 22.05
CA VAL A 289 -20.81 17.53 22.48
C VAL A 289 -19.78 17.36 23.58
N ASN A 290 -20.04 16.53 24.58
CA ASN A 290 -19.10 16.24 25.68
C ASN A 290 -17.80 15.58 25.19
N LYS A 291 -17.84 14.83 24.08
CA LYS A 291 -16.64 14.30 23.40
C LYS A 291 -15.93 15.30 22.49
N GLY A 292 -16.41 16.54 22.41
CA GLY A 292 -15.79 17.61 21.62
C GLY A 292 -16.22 17.67 20.16
N ASN A 293 -17.29 16.98 19.76
CA ASN A 293 -17.82 17.08 18.40
C ASN A 293 -18.66 18.35 18.27
N LEU A 294 -17.97 19.45 17.93
CA LEU A 294 -18.56 20.76 17.67
C LEU A 294 -18.52 21.02 16.16
N THR A 295 -19.47 21.79 15.64
CA THR A 295 -19.59 22.07 14.19
C THR A 295 -19.69 20.80 13.36
N THR A 296 -20.58 19.90 13.76
CA THR A 296 -20.73 18.56 13.15
C THR A 296 -22.17 18.28 12.78
N PHE A 297 -22.38 17.75 11.57
CA PHE A 297 -23.67 17.20 11.14
C PHE A 297 -23.83 15.78 11.71
N VAL A 298 -25.01 15.47 12.23
CA VAL A 298 -25.35 14.14 12.74
C VAL A 298 -26.54 13.62 11.94
N LEU A 299 -26.31 12.58 11.16
CA LEU A 299 -27.35 11.87 10.42
C LEU A 299 -27.70 10.59 11.18
N ARG A 300 -28.97 10.39 11.52
CA ARG A 300 -29.48 9.20 12.21
C ARG A 300 -30.59 8.53 11.42
N GLY A 301 -30.68 7.22 11.50
CA GLY A 301 -31.76 6.43 10.93
C GLY A 301 -31.31 5.50 9.81
N GLU A 302 -32.31 5.00 9.10
CA GLU A 302 -32.23 4.05 8.00
C GLU A 302 -32.92 4.65 6.75
N PRO A 303 -32.78 4.03 5.56
CA PRO A 303 -33.46 4.49 4.36
C PRO A 303 -34.96 4.74 4.61
N GLU A 304 -35.51 5.81 4.02
CA GLU A 304 -36.88 6.30 4.23
C GLU A 304 -37.15 6.98 5.59
N ASN A 305 -36.25 6.88 6.58
CA ASN A 305 -36.44 7.44 7.92
C ASN A 305 -35.17 8.12 8.46
N TYR A 306 -34.49 8.90 7.63
CA TYR A 306 -33.35 9.70 8.08
C TYR A 306 -33.77 10.95 8.85
N SER A 307 -33.00 11.29 9.89
CA SER A 307 -33.09 12.56 10.61
C SER A 307 -31.71 13.23 10.63
N LEU A 308 -31.69 14.53 10.35
CA LEU A 308 -30.46 15.31 10.27
C LEU A 308 -30.44 16.40 11.33
N CYS A 309 -29.33 16.50 12.03
CA CYS A 309 -29.08 17.48 13.08
C CYS A 309 -27.75 18.20 12.82
N TRP A 310 -27.66 19.47 13.17
CA TRP A 310 -26.41 20.24 13.20
C TRP A 310 -26.08 20.61 14.64
N ILE A 311 -24.90 20.18 15.12
CA ILE A 311 -24.32 20.64 16.39
C ILE A 311 -23.42 21.83 16.06
N ASN A 312 -23.74 23.01 16.59
CA ASN A 312 -22.96 24.21 16.31
C ASN A 312 -21.66 24.27 17.14
N SER A 313 -20.91 25.36 17.03
CA SER A 313 -19.67 25.60 17.79
C SER A 313 -19.89 25.78 19.29
N LEU A 314 -21.12 26.01 19.73
CA LEU A 314 -21.51 26.21 21.13
C LEU A 314 -22.05 24.92 21.76
N GLY A 315 -22.15 23.83 20.99
CA GLY A 315 -22.69 22.55 21.45
C GLY A 315 -24.23 22.51 21.49
N THR A 316 -24.94 23.50 20.94
CA THR A 316 -26.39 23.43 20.80
C THR A 316 -26.74 22.70 19.51
N ASP A 317 -27.64 21.74 19.60
CA ASP A 317 -28.10 20.95 18.47
C ASP A 317 -29.35 21.56 17.82
N LYS A 318 -29.42 21.43 16.49
CA LYS A 318 -30.53 21.94 15.69
C LYS A 318 -31.00 20.89 14.71
N SER A 319 -32.26 20.50 14.83
CA SER A 319 -32.91 19.65 13.85
C SER A 319 -33.08 20.37 12.50
N ILE A 320 -32.71 19.68 11.42
CA ILE A 320 -32.84 20.13 10.04
C ILE A 320 -33.91 19.27 9.37
N SER A 321 -35.01 19.89 8.95
CA SER A 321 -36.04 19.21 8.16
C SER A 321 -35.50 18.93 6.75
N LEU A 322 -35.43 17.63 6.41
CA LEU A 322 -34.97 17.13 5.12
C LEU A 322 -35.93 17.49 3.98
N ASP A 323 -37.20 17.77 4.27
CA ASP A 323 -38.22 18.18 3.28
C ASP A 323 -37.84 19.46 2.53
N LYS A 324 -37.01 20.30 3.14
CA LYS A 324 -36.47 21.52 2.51
C LYS A 324 -35.38 21.22 1.47
N TYR A 325 -34.92 19.98 1.40
CA TYR A 325 -33.82 19.52 0.56
C TYR A 325 -34.20 18.25 -0.21
N PRO A 326 -35.19 18.32 -1.13
CA PRO A 326 -35.80 17.16 -1.77
C PRO A 326 -34.81 16.29 -2.56
N GLN A 327 -33.79 16.90 -3.16
CA GLN A 327 -32.75 16.16 -3.88
C GLN A 327 -31.87 15.31 -2.94
N MET A 328 -31.53 15.84 -1.76
CA MET A 328 -30.76 15.11 -0.75
C MET A 328 -31.61 13.96 -0.18
N LEU A 329 -32.89 14.21 0.10
CA LEU A 329 -33.82 13.19 0.58
C LEU A 329 -33.98 12.05 -0.43
N THR A 330 -34.31 12.37 -1.68
CA THR A 330 -34.45 11.37 -2.77
C THR A 330 -33.16 10.56 -2.94
N TRP A 331 -31.99 11.21 -2.85
CA TRP A 331 -30.72 10.52 -2.94
C TRP A 331 -30.48 9.61 -1.73
N LEU A 332 -30.74 10.07 -0.49
CA LEU A 332 -30.61 9.27 0.72
C LEU A 332 -31.51 8.01 0.69
N ASP A 333 -32.76 8.16 0.25
CA ASP A 333 -33.72 7.05 0.16
C ASP A 333 -33.33 6.03 -0.90
N SER A 334 -32.62 6.45 -1.96
CA SER A 334 -32.10 5.54 -2.98
C SER A 334 -30.93 4.66 -2.52
N GLN A 335 -30.34 4.93 -1.34
CA GLN A 335 -29.18 4.19 -0.85
C GLN A 335 -29.59 3.09 0.13
N GLN A 336 -29.30 1.84 -0.20
CA GLN A 336 -29.54 0.70 0.71
C GLN A 336 -28.61 0.73 1.94
N SER A 337 -27.39 1.27 1.78
CA SER A 337 -26.45 1.55 2.87
C SER A 337 -25.48 2.67 2.48
N LEU A 338 -25.03 3.46 3.46
CA LEU A 338 -24.05 4.54 3.25
C LEU A 338 -22.63 3.96 3.32
N THR A 339 -21.95 3.90 2.18
CA THR A 339 -20.53 3.55 2.06
C THR A 339 -19.64 4.81 2.18
N GLU A 340 -18.33 4.63 2.30
CA GLU A 340 -17.38 5.77 2.36
C GLU A 340 -17.48 6.69 1.14
N GLU A 341 -17.72 6.15 -0.06
CA GLU A 341 -17.91 6.94 -1.28
C GLU A 341 -19.17 7.81 -1.21
N HIS A 342 -20.23 7.33 -0.54
CA HIS A 342 -21.46 8.08 -0.33
C HIS A 342 -21.26 9.25 0.63
N ILE A 343 -20.30 9.19 1.55
CA ILE A 343 -20.04 10.26 2.53
C ILE A 343 -19.63 11.56 1.82
N TYR A 344 -18.78 11.49 0.79
CA TYR A 344 -18.38 12.70 0.05
C TYR A 344 -19.54 13.33 -0.72
N LYS A 345 -20.44 12.50 -1.28
CA LYS A 345 -21.66 13.00 -1.93
C LYS A 345 -22.65 13.58 -0.91
N LEU A 346 -22.75 13.01 0.28
CA LEU A 346 -23.54 13.58 1.36
C LEU A 346 -22.98 14.91 1.83
N ARG A 347 -21.66 15.01 2.03
CA ARG A 347 -20.99 16.27 2.39
C ARG A 347 -21.24 17.38 1.38
N SER A 348 -21.31 17.07 0.08
CA SER A 348 -21.65 18.06 -0.93
C SER A 348 -23.07 18.59 -0.78
N TYR A 349 -24.06 17.72 -0.47
CA TYR A 349 -25.42 18.17 -0.15
C TYR A 349 -25.50 18.99 1.14
N LEU A 350 -24.70 18.66 2.15
CA LEU A 350 -24.67 19.39 3.41
C LEU A 350 -24.15 20.83 3.27
N MET A 351 -23.39 21.14 2.22
CA MET A 351 -22.95 22.51 1.95
C MET A 351 -24.09 23.49 1.66
N TYR A 352 -25.27 23.01 1.26
CA TYR A 352 -26.44 23.87 1.01
C TYR A 352 -27.38 23.96 2.20
N VAL A 353 -27.11 23.21 3.26
CA VAL A 353 -27.94 23.22 4.44
C VAL A 353 -27.74 24.56 5.16
N ASP A 354 -28.86 25.24 5.44
CA ASP A 354 -28.84 26.55 6.07
C ASP A 354 -28.55 26.42 7.57
N THR A 355 -27.28 26.58 7.93
CA THR A 355 -26.81 26.63 9.31
C THR A 355 -26.83 28.06 9.88
N SER A 356 -27.11 29.09 9.06
CA SER A 356 -26.95 30.51 9.43
C SER A 356 -27.93 30.98 10.50
N LYS A 357 -29.12 30.37 10.57
CA LYS A 357 -30.12 30.62 11.61
C LYS A 357 -29.78 29.98 12.97
N SER A 358 -28.52 29.62 13.25
CA SER A 358 -28.11 28.96 14.51
C SER A 358 -27.36 29.88 15.48
N ILE A 359 -27.03 31.10 15.06
CA ILE A 359 -26.54 32.14 15.95
C ILE A 359 -27.45 33.34 15.76
N GLY A 360 -28.51 33.43 16.57
CA GLY A 360 -29.25 34.68 16.66
C GLY A 360 -28.29 35.78 17.07
N MET A 361 -28.25 36.91 16.36
CA MET A 361 -27.41 38.05 16.75
C MET A 361 -27.66 38.47 18.20
N ASP A 362 -28.87 38.24 18.71
CA ASP A 362 -29.22 38.51 20.10
C ASP A 362 -28.59 37.50 21.07
N GLU A 363 -28.46 36.24 20.69
CA GLU A 363 -27.80 35.21 21.49
C GLU A 363 -26.27 35.41 21.51
N PHE A 364 -25.68 35.77 20.36
CA PHE A 364 -24.28 36.20 20.28
C PHE A 364 -24.03 37.46 21.12
N LYS A 365 -24.90 38.47 21.03
CA LYS A 365 -24.81 39.68 21.88
C LYS A 365 -24.95 39.36 23.36
N THR A 366 -25.82 38.43 23.73
CA THR A 366 -26.04 38.03 25.13
C THR A 366 -24.83 37.28 25.67
N GLN A 367 -24.21 36.41 24.88
CA GLN A 367 -22.99 35.70 25.26
C GLN A 367 -21.76 36.63 25.27
N LEU A 368 -21.65 37.56 24.31
CA LEU A 368 -20.62 38.59 24.32
C LEU A 368 -20.73 39.47 25.57
N LYS A 369 -21.96 39.88 25.94
CA LYS A 369 -22.23 40.57 27.21
C LYS A 369 -21.81 39.74 28.42
N ASN A 370 -22.20 38.47 28.49
CA ASN A 370 -21.79 37.60 29.60
C ASN A 370 -20.26 37.42 29.70
N CYS A 371 -19.54 37.38 28.58
CA CYS A 371 -18.07 37.32 28.56
C CYS A 371 -17.43 38.66 28.97
N LEU A 372 -18.05 39.79 28.62
CA LEU A 372 -17.56 41.13 29.00
C LEU A 372 -17.91 41.49 30.45
N GLU A 373 -19.02 40.96 30.99
CA GLU A 373 -19.48 41.18 32.37
C GLU A 373 -18.75 40.28 33.38
N LYS A 374 -18.13 39.17 32.94
CA LYS A 374 -17.19 38.36 33.74
C LYS A 374 -15.81 39.02 33.89
N ARG A 375 -15.75 40.35 33.99
CA ARG A 375 -14.53 41.05 34.41
C ARG A 375 -14.42 40.87 35.93
N PRO A 376 -13.32 40.31 36.46
CA PRO A 376 -13.14 40.24 37.91
C PRO A 376 -13.23 41.66 38.49
N PRO A 377 -13.89 41.85 39.65
CA PRO A 377 -14.03 43.16 40.25
C PRO A 377 -12.65 43.76 40.46
N PRO A 378 -12.46 45.06 40.17
CA PRO A 378 -11.19 45.72 40.44
C PRO A 378 -10.88 45.58 41.95
N PRO A 379 -9.61 45.33 42.31
CA PRO A 379 -9.21 45.29 43.71
C PRO A 379 -9.62 46.60 44.41
N PRO A 380 -9.95 46.54 45.72
CA PRO A 380 -10.55 47.65 46.43
C PRO A 380 -9.69 48.92 46.34
N PRO A 381 -10.34 50.10 46.29
CA PRO A 381 -9.66 51.37 46.10
C PRO A 381 -8.71 51.64 47.27
N LYS A 382 -7.44 51.91 46.95
CA LYS A 382 -6.56 52.67 47.84
C LYS A 382 -6.83 54.14 47.61
N ASP A 383 -6.94 54.87 48.70
CA ASP A 383 -7.36 56.27 48.74
C ASP A 383 -6.61 57.18 47.78
N LEU A 384 -7.38 58.14 47.28
CA LEU A 384 -7.09 59.13 46.24
C LEU A 384 -5.90 60.04 46.57
N ASP A 385 -5.14 60.41 45.54
CA ASP A 385 -5.01 61.82 45.16
C ASP A 385 -4.43 61.94 43.73
N GLU A 386 -5.26 62.47 42.83
CA GLU A 386 -4.93 63.42 41.75
C GLU A 386 -5.90 63.29 40.54
N PRO A 387 -6.39 64.42 39.98
CA PRO A 387 -7.34 64.39 38.88
C PRO A 387 -6.58 64.37 37.55
N THR A 388 -6.77 63.36 36.70
CA THR A 388 -6.50 63.55 35.25
C THR A 388 -7.18 62.51 34.35
N THR A 389 -8.07 63.05 33.52
CA THR A 389 -8.25 62.81 32.07
C THR A 389 -8.32 61.38 31.53
N VAL A 390 -9.40 61.15 30.78
CA VAL A 390 -9.66 60.03 29.88
C VAL A 390 -8.38 59.67 29.08
N LYS A 391 -7.68 58.62 29.52
CA LYS A 391 -6.52 58.10 28.80
C LYS A 391 -7.00 57.33 27.58
N LYS A 392 -6.56 57.84 26.43
CA LYS A 392 -6.58 57.20 25.11
C LYS A 392 -6.15 55.73 25.25
N LEU A 393 -6.83 54.83 24.54
CA LEU A 393 -6.52 53.40 24.49
C LEU A 393 -5.02 53.20 24.23
N ASP A 394 -4.29 52.67 25.21
CA ASP A 394 -2.85 52.47 25.12
C ASP A 394 -2.56 51.16 24.38
N LEU A 395 -2.17 51.29 23.11
CA LEU A 395 -1.87 50.18 22.21
C LEU A 395 -0.55 49.48 22.55
N SER A 396 0.25 50.02 23.48
CA SER A 396 1.50 49.38 23.92
C SER A 396 1.28 48.07 24.70
N LEU A 397 0.10 47.88 25.30
CA LEU A 397 -0.29 46.63 25.98
C LEU A 397 -0.61 45.47 25.03
N PHE A 398 -0.65 45.73 23.72
CA PHE A 398 -0.88 44.73 22.67
C PHE A 398 0.36 44.49 21.80
N ALA A 399 1.54 44.99 22.21
CA ALA A 399 2.80 44.81 21.49
C ALA A 399 3.17 43.32 21.30
N ASP A 400 2.79 42.46 22.25
CA ASP A 400 3.02 41.01 22.16
C ASP A 400 2.17 40.33 21.06
N LEU A 401 0.96 40.85 20.81
CA LEU A 401 0.11 40.41 19.69
C LEU A 401 0.68 40.85 18.34
N GLU A 402 1.28 42.04 18.28
CA GLU A 402 1.96 42.53 17.09
C GLU A 402 3.25 41.72 16.78
N ALA A 403 3.95 41.26 17.83
CA ALA A 403 5.11 40.38 17.70
C ALA A 403 4.75 38.96 17.21
N CYS A 404 3.59 38.43 17.61
CA CYS A 404 3.06 37.16 17.10
C CYS A 404 2.62 37.26 15.62
N LEU A 405 1.96 38.36 15.22
CA LEU A 405 1.51 38.57 13.85
C LEU A 405 2.64 38.89 12.86
N LYS A 406 3.76 39.47 13.33
CA LYS A 406 4.93 39.78 12.49
C LYS A 406 5.84 38.58 12.21
N LYS A 407 5.66 37.44 12.89
CA LYS A 407 6.52 36.24 12.72
C LYS A 407 6.22 35.40 11.47
N GLU A 408 5.14 35.64 10.73
CA GLU A 408 4.81 34.87 9.51
C GLU A 408 5.23 35.53 8.19
N ARG A 409 6.02 36.61 8.21
CA ARG A 409 6.60 37.19 6.98
C ARG A 409 8.13 37.28 7.04
N LYS A 410 8.79 36.13 6.96
CA LYS A 410 10.14 36.04 6.41
C LYS A 410 10.23 34.85 5.45
N VAL A 411 10.05 35.17 4.17
CA VAL A 411 10.54 34.36 3.05
C VAL A 411 12.07 34.33 3.15
N PRO A 412 12.73 33.16 3.21
CA PRO A 412 14.17 33.10 3.00
C PRO A 412 14.47 33.14 1.51
N ALA A 413 15.16 34.20 1.11
CA ALA A 413 15.82 34.29 -0.18
C ALA A 413 16.99 33.29 -0.25
N VAL A 414 17.16 32.77 -1.47
CA VAL A 414 18.20 31.86 -1.94
C VAL A 414 19.61 32.35 -1.58
N GLN A 415 20.42 31.48 -0.98
CA GLN A 415 21.87 31.48 -1.19
C GLN A 415 22.37 30.07 -1.49
N SER A 416 23.16 30.05 -2.56
CA SER A 416 23.77 28.93 -3.26
C SER A 416 24.78 28.18 -2.40
N GLN A 417 24.62 26.86 -2.28
CA GLN A 417 25.72 25.93 -2.06
C GLN A 417 25.64 24.81 -3.10
N ARG A 418 26.76 24.66 -3.79
CA ARG A 418 27.04 23.74 -4.89
C ARG A 418 27.79 22.55 -4.29
N ALA A 419 27.18 21.38 -4.23
CA ALA A 419 27.88 20.10 -4.29
C ALA A 419 26.88 18.92 -4.41
N GLN A 420 27.11 18.14 -5.46
CA GLN A 420 26.87 16.70 -5.60
C GLN A 420 25.44 16.20 -5.83
N GLU A 421 25.22 15.89 -7.11
CA GLU A 421 24.19 15.00 -7.64
C GLU A 421 24.27 13.63 -6.96
N GLU A 422 23.20 13.24 -6.26
CA GLU A 422 22.86 11.82 -6.04
C GLU A 422 21.57 11.52 -6.80
N GLU A 423 21.76 10.71 -7.84
CA GLU A 423 20.75 10.20 -8.75
C GLU A 423 19.89 9.15 -8.02
N ASN A 424 18.91 9.61 -7.24
CA ASN A 424 17.91 8.76 -6.61
C ASN A 424 16.91 8.25 -7.66
N THR A 425 17.34 7.25 -8.43
CA THR A 425 16.42 6.42 -9.23
C THR A 425 15.56 5.61 -8.27
N SER A 426 14.33 6.08 -8.01
CA SER A 426 13.30 5.31 -7.33
C SER A 426 12.93 4.10 -8.18
N LYS A 427 13.65 2.98 -8.01
CA LYS A 427 13.27 1.68 -8.56
C LYS A 427 12.04 1.19 -7.81
N LEU A 428 10.87 1.50 -8.35
CA LEU A 428 9.65 0.74 -8.07
C LEU A 428 9.94 -0.76 -8.29
N PRO A 429 9.57 -1.66 -7.37
CA PRO A 429 9.73 -3.08 -7.61
C PRO A 429 8.82 -3.52 -8.76
N LEU A 430 9.41 -4.15 -9.77
CA LEU A 430 8.68 -4.80 -10.85
C LEU A 430 7.78 -5.91 -10.28
N PRO A 431 6.53 -6.05 -10.75
CA PRO A 431 5.63 -7.13 -10.32
C PRO A 431 6.19 -8.49 -10.74
N GLY A 432 6.14 -9.47 -9.84
CA GLY A 432 6.50 -10.87 -10.12
C GLY A 432 7.86 -11.37 -9.61
N LYS A 433 8.57 -10.63 -8.75
CA LYS A 433 9.78 -11.16 -8.09
C LYS A 433 9.66 -11.16 -6.58
N LEU A 434 9.80 -12.34 -5.97
CA LEU A 434 9.91 -12.52 -4.53
C LEU A 434 11.12 -11.75 -4.00
N ASN A 435 10.91 -10.79 -3.11
CA ASN A 435 12.01 -10.04 -2.49
C ASN A 435 12.53 -10.79 -1.25
N MET A 436 13.59 -11.58 -1.45
CA MET A 436 14.21 -12.38 -0.39
C MET A 436 14.86 -11.54 0.74
N LYS A 437 15.07 -10.22 0.54
CA LYS A 437 15.61 -9.32 1.58
C LYS A 437 14.62 -9.07 2.73
N LEU A 438 13.33 -9.33 2.55
CA LEU A 438 12.35 -9.26 3.64
C LEU A 438 12.49 -10.43 4.64
N PHE A 439 13.16 -11.52 4.26
CA PHE A 439 13.34 -12.70 5.09
C PHE A 439 14.57 -12.62 6.01
N SER A 440 15.58 -11.80 5.70
CA SER A 440 16.73 -11.61 6.62
C SER A 440 16.32 -10.93 7.93
N THR A 441 15.28 -10.09 7.90
CA THR A 441 14.74 -9.39 9.09
C THR A 441 13.91 -10.32 10.00
N VAL A 442 13.45 -11.46 9.49
CA VAL A 442 12.78 -12.50 10.30
C VAL A 442 13.82 -13.41 10.96
N VAL A 443 14.94 -13.66 10.29
CA VAL A 443 16.08 -14.43 10.84
C VAL A 443 16.77 -13.68 11.98
N SER A 444 16.91 -12.34 11.91
CA SER A 444 17.48 -11.56 13.02
C SER A 444 16.62 -11.50 14.28
N LYS A 445 15.33 -11.89 14.20
CA LYS A 445 14.43 -11.96 15.37
C LYS A 445 14.44 -13.32 16.08
N PHE A 446 15.06 -14.36 15.50
CA PHE A 446 15.05 -15.71 16.07
C PHE A 446 16.41 -16.43 16.09
N GLY A 447 17.50 -15.82 15.63
CA GLY A 447 18.86 -16.36 15.75
C GLY A 447 19.87 -15.26 16.05
N GLY A 448 20.76 -15.51 17.02
CA GLY A 448 21.71 -14.53 17.55
C GLY A 448 22.66 -13.92 16.52
N GLU A 449 23.01 -12.65 16.77
CA GLU A 449 23.92 -11.81 16.00
C GLU A 449 25.23 -12.51 15.63
N GLN A 450 25.58 -12.50 14.34
CA GLN A 450 26.97 -12.38 13.91
C GLN A 450 27.07 -11.30 12.83
N ASP A 451 27.75 -10.22 13.19
CA ASP A 451 28.10 -9.11 12.32
C ASP A 451 29.02 -9.57 11.19
N ILE A 452 28.60 -9.35 9.94
CA ILE A 452 29.51 -9.33 8.79
C ILE A 452 29.28 -8.02 8.03
N LYS A 453 30.23 -7.10 8.18
CA LYS A 453 30.36 -5.91 7.34
C LYS A 453 30.67 -6.33 5.90
N LEU A 454 29.90 -5.83 4.95
CA LEU A 454 30.19 -5.90 3.52
C LEU A 454 30.56 -4.49 3.06
N ASP A 455 31.83 -4.31 2.68
CA ASP A 455 32.33 -3.10 2.03
C ASP A 455 31.81 -3.05 0.58
N GLU A 456 31.15 -1.94 0.24
CA GLU A 456 30.87 -1.49 -1.12
C GLU A 456 32.06 -0.68 -1.62
N ASP A 457 32.75 -1.14 -2.67
CA ASP A 457 33.28 -0.26 -3.74
C ASP A 457 34.01 -1.09 -4.81
N SER A 458 33.47 -1.12 -6.03
CA SER A 458 34.25 -1.17 -7.29
C SER A 458 33.35 -0.96 -8.52
N PRO A 459 33.77 -0.13 -9.50
CA PRO A 459 32.93 0.35 -10.59
C PRO A 459 32.86 -0.59 -11.80
N ALA A 460 31.76 -0.48 -12.55
CA ALA A 460 31.51 -1.20 -13.80
C ALA A 460 32.39 -0.66 -14.95
N GLN A 461 33.12 -1.55 -15.62
CA GLN A 461 33.72 -1.27 -16.93
C GLN A 461 32.77 -1.71 -18.05
N MET A 462 32.39 -0.75 -18.90
CA MET A 462 31.75 -0.98 -20.20
C MET A 462 32.78 -1.49 -21.20
N SER A 463 32.49 -2.62 -21.85
CA SER A 463 33.20 -3.07 -23.05
C SER A 463 32.38 -2.72 -24.29
N THR A 464 32.92 -1.84 -25.13
CA THR A 464 32.47 -1.60 -26.51
C THR A 464 32.85 -2.78 -27.42
N PRO A 465 32.07 -3.06 -28.48
CA PRO A 465 32.42 -4.08 -29.47
C PRO A 465 33.39 -3.51 -30.51
N GLY A 466 34.42 -4.29 -30.85
CA GLY A 466 35.34 -4.02 -31.94
C GLY A 466 35.54 -5.25 -32.81
N SER A 467 35.13 -5.10 -34.07
CA SER A 467 35.46 -5.85 -35.30
C SER A 467 35.19 -7.35 -35.38
#